data_AF-A0A7C3Z004-F1
#
_entry.id   AF-A0A7C3Z004-F1
#
_cell.length_a   1.000
_cell.length_b   1.000
_cell.length_c   1.000
_cell.angle_alpha   90.00
_cell.angle_beta   90.00
_cell.angle_gamma   90.00
#
_symmetry.space_group_name_H-M   'P 1'
#
loop_
_entity.id
_entity.type
_entity.pdbx_description
1 polymer ?
#
loop_
_entity_poly.entity_id
_entity_poly.type
_entity_poly.pdbx_seq_one_letter_code
_entity_poly.pdbx_strand_id
1 'polypeptide(L)'
;MSALGIYGAVRFLPAATGRAGTLPIGRFIVGRILDVTGNALVVQQDKSANLFTVALGRATWVVKRTGKTALSDLRPGLRVAALGDFTAGYQRARLVVVLGGRPRPAAYLPNRLPLKSRAGDPVNHIIFLIQENHSFDSYFGRYPGADGIPAGTLLPAEPGGQAGRGETVAPFHLTALDHDLPHGWNTAHLAWDCGRMDGFVWAEGSRDTMGYYDQNDLPNYYALAGRFALYDRFFSSLMGPSLPNHLYTVAAQSGGLTHNLVHPPEGGFDFDTMAEVLQDSGIPSTYYDGRAHPRSFGLWNPLPGFTSFEKDPRLPEHLFNVSQYFEDLHEGTLPQVSWIVPNAVESEHPPADPRLGMWYATALINALEKSPYWSASVIVLVWDDYGGFYDHVA
;
A
#
# COMPACT_ATOMS: atom_id res chain seq x y z
N MET A 1 23.10 3.29 -60.58
CA MET A 1 21.65 2.99 -60.63
C MET A 1 21.45 1.75 -59.75
N SER A 2 21.05 1.88 -58.48
CA SER A 2 19.67 2.01 -57.95
C SER A 2 18.88 0.68 -58.00
N ALA A 3 18.14 0.20 -56.99
CA ALA A 3 17.87 0.65 -55.60
C ALA A 3 17.14 -0.46 -54.77
N LEU A 4 17.00 -0.29 -53.44
CA LEU A 4 16.09 -0.92 -52.42
C LEU A 4 15.56 -2.37 -52.63
N GLY A 5 15.75 -3.30 -51.67
CA GLY A 5 14.89 -3.53 -50.47
C GLY A 5 14.65 -5.06 -50.26
N ILE A 6 13.86 -5.65 -49.34
CA ILE A 6 12.94 -5.24 -48.24
C ILE A 6 12.99 -6.32 -47.08
N TYR A 7 12.37 -6.06 -45.92
CA TYR A 7 12.24 -6.88 -44.70
C TYR A 7 11.71 -8.33 -44.84
N GLY A 8 12.20 -9.23 -43.96
CA GLY A 8 11.65 -10.58 -43.72
C GLY A 8 10.67 -10.64 -42.51
N ALA A 9 9.69 -11.56 -42.58
CA ALA A 9 8.54 -11.60 -41.68
C ALA A 9 8.75 -12.39 -40.37
N VAL A 10 8.06 -11.98 -39.31
CA VAL A 10 7.78 -12.82 -38.12
C VAL A 10 6.27 -13.09 -38.08
N ARG A 11 5.89 -14.37 -38.01
CA ARG A 11 4.47 -14.80 -38.01
C ARG A 11 3.81 -14.55 -36.66
N PHE A 12 2.61 -13.98 -36.68
CA PHE A 12 1.64 -14.09 -35.60
C PHE A 12 0.86 -15.41 -35.72
N LEU A 13 0.57 -16.06 -34.59
CA LEU A 13 -0.42 -17.14 -34.45
C LEU A 13 -1.26 -16.90 -33.17
N PRO A 14 -2.48 -17.44 -33.08
CA PRO A 14 -3.62 -16.72 -32.50
C PRO A 14 -3.90 -17.00 -31.02
N ALA A 15 -4.84 -16.22 -30.49
CA ALA A 15 -5.30 -16.24 -29.10
C ALA A 15 -5.91 -17.59 -28.67
N ALA A 16 -5.68 -17.92 -27.39
CA ALA A 16 -6.44 -18.93 -26.65
C ALA A 16 -7.25 -18.25 -25.55
N THR A 17 -8.51 -18.62 -25.42
CA THR A 17 -9.46 -18.09 -24.43
C THR A 17 -9.40 -18.88 -23.11
N GLY A 18 -9.26 -18.22 -21.97
CA GLY A 18 -9.48 -18.89 -20.67
C GLY A 18 -9.00 -18.16 -19.41
N ARG A 19 -9.96 -17.64 -18.64
CA ARG A 19 -9.95 -17.29 -17.19
C ARG A 19 -8.93 -16.26 -16.66
N ALA A 20 -9.35 -15.55 -15.63
CA ALA A 20 -8.54 -14.61 -14.85
C ALA A 20 -7.64 -15.37 -13.85
N GLY A 21 -6.48 -14.79 -13.55
CA GLY A 21 -5.50 -15.32 -12.58
C GLY A 21 -4.47 -16.28 -13.20
N THR A 22 -3.35 -15.73 -13.68
CA THR A 22 -1.97 -16.27 -13.61
C THR A 22 -1.01 -15.47 -14.52
N LEU A 23 0.01 -14.84 -13.93
CA LEU A 23 1.33 -14.67 -14.56
C LEU A 23 2.01 -16.07 -14.56
N PRO A 24 2.99 -16.44 -15.44
CA PRO A 24 3.91 -15.56 -16.17
C PRO A 24 4.46 -16.06 -17.56
N ILE A 25 4.53 -15.19 -18.59
CA ILE A 25 5.54 -15.33 -19.67
C ILE A 25 6.01 -13.93 -20.12
N GLY A 26 7.32 -13.68 -20.17
CA GLY A 26 7.88 -12.56 -20.96
C GLY A 26 8.07 -11.19 -20.30
N ARG A 27 7.74 -11.01 -19.02
CA ARG A 27 8.44 -10.08 -18.10
C ARG A 27 8.67 -8.61 -18.55
N PHE A 28 7.66 -7.93 -19.10
CA PHE A 28 7.71 -6.47 -19.29
C PHE A 28 6.58 -5.68 -18.59
N ILE A 29 6.95 -4.56 -17.97
CA ILE A 29 6.03 -3.56 -17.40
C ILE A 29 5.99 -2.38 -18.37
N VAL A 30 4.82 -2.07 -18.93
CA VAL A 30 4.60 -0.86 -19.75
C VAL A 30 3.78 0.13 -18.97
N GLY A 31 4.26 1.37 -18.88
CA GLY A 31 3.60 2.37 -18.05
C GLY A 31 4.29 3.72 -18.03
N ARG A 32 3.73 4.65 -17.26
CA ARG A 32 4.23 6.01 -17.04
C ARG A 32 5.11 6.05 -15.79
N ILE A 33 6.29 6.65 -15.89
CA ILE A 33 7.11 6.97 -14.72
C ILE A 33 6.39 8.05 -13.89
N LEU A 34 6.12 7.78 -12.62
CA LEU A 34 5.61 8.75 -11.64
C LEU A 34 6.75 9.37 -10.82
N ASP A 35 7.71 8.56 -10.35
CA ASP A 35 8.92 9.02 -9.64
C ASP A 35 10.19 8.26 -10.10
N VAL A 36 11.36 8.85 -9.83
CA VAL A 36 12.69 8.28 -10.05
C VAL A 36 13.52 8.41 -8.77
N THR A 37 13.65 7.33 -7.97
CA THR A 37 14.38 7.30 -6.70
C THR A 37 15.69 6.53 -6.78
N GLY A 38 16.82 7.26 -6.74
CA GLY A 38 18.15 6.67 -6.83
C GLY A 38 18.32 5.90 -8.13
N ASN A 39 18.36 4.58 -8.04
CA ASN A 39 18.37 3.67 -9.19
C ASN A 39 17.04 2.90 -9.33
N ALA A 40 15.90 3.45 -8.92
CA ALA A 40 14.57 2.86 -9.06
C ALA A 40 13.60 3.82 -9.76
N LEU A 41 12.62 3.26 -10.46
CA LEU A 41 11.49 3.99 -11.04
C LEU A 41 10.20 3.53 -10.35
N VAL A 42 9.28 4.45 -10.10
CA VAL A 42 7.87 4.13 -9.81
C VAL A 42 7.12 4.22 -11.14
N VAL A 43 6.55 3.12 -11.61
CA VAL A 43 5.88 3.03 -12.91
C VAL A 43 4.41 2.65 -12.73
N GLN A 44 3.50 3.57 -13.07
CA GLN A 44 2.07 3.27 -13.17
C GLN A 44 1.81 2.46 -14.44
N GLN A 45 1.32 1.23 -14.30
CA GLN A 45 1.09 0.32 -15.42
C GLN A 45 -0.11 0.78 -16.28
N ASP A 46 0.07 0.72 -17.60
CA ASP A 46 -1.02 0.98 -18.53
C ASP A 46 -2.15 -0.06 -18.34
N LYS A 47 -3.40 0.43 -18.26
CA LYS A 47 -4.67 -0.34 -18.14
C LYS A 47 -5.06 -0.87 -16.75
N SER A 48 -4.19 -0.83 -15.76
CA SER A 48 -4.48 -1.36 -14.41
C SER A 48 -4.37 -0.34 -13.28
N ALA A 49 -3.72 0.81 -13.51
CA ALA A 49 -3.40 1.83 -12.50
C ALA A 49 -2.43 1.38 -11.39
N ASN A 50 -2.14 0.08 -11.26
CA ASN A 50 -1.11 -0.50 -10.40
C ASN A 50 0.24 0.21 -10.52
N LEU A 51 0.92 0.40 -9.39
CA LEU A 51 2.26 0.95 -9.30
C LEU A 51 3.29 -0.18 -9.17
N PHE A 52 4.35 -0.09 -9.97
CA PHE A 52 5.46 -1.03 -9.90
C PHE A 52 6.79 -0.33 -9.66
N THR A 53 7.55 -0.84 -8.71
CA THR A 53 8.95 -0.46 -8.51
C THR A 53 9.83 -1.21 -9.51
N VAL A 54 10.53 -0.45 -10.35
CA VAL A 54 11.48 -0.97 -11.34
C VAL A 54 12.89 -0.59 -10.92
N ALA A 55 13.65 -1.55 -10.41
CA ALA A 55 15.05 -1.36 -10.04
C ALA A 55 15.98 -1.43 -11.26
N LEU A 56 16.92 -0.50 -11.30
CA LEU A 56 17.94 -0.32 -12.33
C LEU A 56 19.30 -0.65 -11.71
N GLY A 57 20.16 -1.31 -12.46
CA GLY A 57 21.52 -1.65 -12.05
C GLY A 57 22.55 -1.21 -13.08
N ARG A 58 23.84 -1.41 -12.77
CA ARG A 58 24.96 -1.09 -13.68
C ARG A 58 24.86 -1.79 -15.06
N ALA A 59 24.15 -2.91 -15.11
CA ALA A 59 23.92 -3.69 -16.34
C ALA A 59 22.58 -3.38 -17.04
N THR A 60 21.78 -2.44 -16.54
CA THR A 60 20.51 -2.05 -17.16
C THR A 60 20.77 -1.14 -18.36
N TRP A 61 20.25 -1.53 -19.52
CA TRP A 61 20.33 -0.73 -20.75
C TRP A 61 19.13 0.20 -20.83
N VAL A 62 19.36 1.50 -21.10
CA VAL A 62 18.27 2.43 -21.43
C VAL A 62 18.37 2.84 -22.89
N VAL A 63 17.28 2.69 -23.62
CA VAL A 63 17.21 3.02 -25.05
C VAL A 63 16.01 3.87 -25.35
N LYS A 64 16.16 4.79 -26.31
CA LYS A 64 15.10 5.56 -26.93
C LYS A 64 15.13 5.31 -28.44
N ARG A 65 14.13 5.83 -29.17
CA ARG A 65 13.98 5.61 -30.63
C ARG A 65 15.21 6.01 -31.46
N THR A 66 16.12 6.85 -30.93
CA THR A 66 17.34 7.32 -31.58
C THR A 66 18.63 6.64 -31.08
N GLY A 67 18.56 5.60 -30.24
CA GLY A 67 19.72 4.87 -29.71
C GLY A 67 19.76 4.78 -28.18
N LYS A 68 20.95 4.50 -27.62
CA LYS A 68 21.14 4.46 -26.16
C LYS A 68 20.93 5.84 -25.53
N THR A 69 20.55 5.86 -24.27
CA THR A 69 20.40 7.07 -23.45
C THR A 69 20.88 6.76 -22.02
N ALA A 70 21.14 7.78 -21.20
CA ALA A 70 21.61 7.57 -19.83
C ALA A 70 20.44 7.25 -18.87
N LEU A 71 20.72 6.57 -17.76
CA LEU A 71 19.76 6.43 -16.63
C LEU A 71 19.31 7.82 -16.14
N SER A 72 20.24 8.78 -16.14
CA SER A 72 20.00 10.19 -15.84
C SER A 72 19.12 10.94 -16.85
N ASP A 73 18.59 10.29 -17.89
CA ASP A 73 17.59 10.87 -18.80
C ASP A 73 16.15 10.43 -18.45
N LEU A 74 15.98 9.45 -17.56
CA LEU A 74 14.66 9.00 -17.11
C LEU A 74 14.05 10.03 -16.14
N ARG A 75 12.79 10.41 -16.38
CA ARG A 75 12.05 11.45 -15.64
C ARG A 75 10.59 11.07 -15.52
N PRO A 76 9.88 11.57 -14.49
CA PRO A 76 8.42 11.51 -14.43
C PRO A 76 7.76 11.99 -15.73
N GLY A 77 6.60 11.43 -16.07
CA GLY A 77 5.85 11.74 -17.29
C GLY A 77 6.34 11.04 -18.57
N LEU A 78 7.54 10.46 -18.58
CA LEU A 78 7.96 9.55 -19.65
C LEU A 78 7.18 8.23 -19.57
N ARG A 79 6.83 7.67 -20.74
CA ARG A 79 6.26 6.34 -20.87
C ARG A 79 7.36 5.35 -21.28
N VAL A 80 7.46 4.25 -20.55
CA VAL A 80 8.52 3.25 -20.72
C VAL A 80 7.97 1.83 -20.83
N ALA A 81 8.76 0.93 -21.42
CA ALA A 81 8.65 -0.50 -21.22
C ALA A 81 9.91 -1.00 -20.50
N ALA A 82 9.76 -1.49 -19.28
CA ALA A 82 10.83 -2.11 -18.51
C ALA A 82 10.77 -3.63 -18.66
N LEU A 83 11.83 -4.25 -19.17
CA LEU A 83 11.97 -5.69 -19.37
C LEU A 83 13.00 -6.23 -18.38
N GLY A 84 12.61 -7.20 -17.56
CA GLY A 84 13.49 -7.74 -16.52
C GLY A 84 12.82 -8.64 -15.50
N ASP A 85 13.61 -9.05 -14.51
CA ASP A 85 13.26 -10.13 -13.60
C ASP A 85 12.52 -9.60 -12.37
N PHE A 86 11.34 -10.13 -12.10
CA PHE A 86 10.62 -9.87 -10.86
C PHE A 86 11.24 -10.68 -9.71
N THR A 87 11.58 -10.00 -8.61
CA THR A 87 12.20 -10.59 -7.41
C THR A 87 11.95 -9.69 -6.21
N ALA A 88 11.58 -10.27 -5.06
CA ALA A 88 11.36 -9.57 -3.79
C ALA A 88 10.53 -8.27 -3.93
N GLY A 89 9.37 -8.35 -4.59
CA GLY A 89 8.44 -7.22 -4.75
C GLY A 89 8.85 -6.12 -5.75
N TYR A 90 9.91 -6.27 -6.54
CA TYR A 90 10.26 -5.31 -7.59
C TYR A 90 10.72 -5.97 -8.89
N GLN A 91 10.68 -5.23 -10.00
CA GLN A 91 11.27 -5.67 -11.26
C GLN A 91 12.71 -5.18 -11.40
N ARG A 92 13.69 -6.07 -11.40
CA ARG A 92 15.08 -5.78 -11.77
C ARG A 92 15.20 -5.69 -13.29
N ALA A 93 15.13 -4.48 -13.84
CA ALA A 93 15.17 -4.26 -15.28
C ALA A 93 16.55 -4.58 -15.88
N ARG A 94 16.56 -5.38 -16.96
CA ARG A 94 17.73 -5.58 -17.82
C ARG A 94 17.74 -4.55 -18.96
N LEU A 95 16.57 -4.14 -19.43
CA LEU A 95 16.35 -3.16 -20.49
C LEU A 95 15.18 -2.24 -20.13
N VAL A 96 15.33 -0.93 -20.34
CA VAL A 96 14.24 0.05 -20.28
C VAL A 96 14.17 0.76 -21.64
N VAL A 97 13.02 0.66 -22.30
CA VAL A 97 12.73 1.30 -23.59
C VAL A 97 11.86 2.52 -23.35
N VAL A 98 12.34 3.72 -23.67
CA VAL A 98 11.54 4.95 -23.66
C VAL A 98 10.64 4.98 -24.90
N LEU A 99 9.33 4.83 -24.67
CA LEU A 99 8.30 4.76 -25.71
C LEU A 99 7.80 6.15 -26.14
N GLY A 100 8.01 7.17 -25.31
CA GLY A 100 7.57 8.55 -25.54
C GLY A 100 7.14 9.23 -24.25
N GLY A 101 6.15 10.11 -24.34
CA GLY A 101 5.72 10.97 -23.23
C GLY A 101 6.48 12.31 -23.22
N ARG A 102 5.93 13.28 -22.48
CA ARG A 102 6.63 14.55 -22.20
C ARG A 102 7.29 14.40 -20.83
N PRO A 103 8.63 14.56 -20.70
CA PRO A 103 9.26 14.65 -19.39
C PRO A 103 8.59 15.79 -18.62
N ARG A 104 8.16 15.52 -17.39
CA ARG A 104 7.91 16.56 -16.43
C ARG A 104 9.28 17.13 -15.99
N PRO A 105 9.52 18.45 -16.05
CA PRO A 105 10.76 19.03 -15.52
C PRO A 105 10.84 18.74 -14.01
N ALA A 106 12.02 18.72 -13.38
CA ALA A 106 12.06 18.66 -11.92
C ALA A 106 11.22 19.81 -11.35
N ALA A 107 10.40 19.54 -10.33
CA ALA A 107 9.32 20.42 -9.86
C ALA A 107 9.79 21.87 -9.82
N TYR A 108 9.22 22.72 -10.68
CA TYR A 108 9.49 24.15 -10.64
C TYR A 108 8.82 24.67 -9.39
N LEU A 109 9.57 24.75 -8.30
CA LEU A 109 9.11 25.29 -7.02
C LEU A 109 8.50 26.68 -7.28
N PRO A 110 7.16 26.84 -7.24
CA PRO A 110 6.63 28.18 -7.18
C PRO A 110 7.05 28.74 -5.82
N ASN A 111 7.33 30.05 -5.73
CA ASN A 111 7.42 30.75 -4.44
C ASN A 111 6.03 30.89 -3.78
N ARG A 112 5.22 29.82 -3.80
CA ARG A 112 4.07 29.65 -2.91
C ARG A 112 4.65 29.28 -1.55
N LEU A 113 4.90 30.33 -0.79
CA LEU A 113 5.12 30.30 0.66
C LEU A 113 4.17 29.28 1.30
N PRO A 114 4.59 28.56 2.35
CA PRO A 114 3.71 27.63 3.03
C PRO A 114 2.41 28.33 3.43
N LEU A 115 1.28 27.66 3.24
CA LEU A 115 0.07 28.00 3.99
C LEU A 115 0.51 28.03 5.45
N LYS A 116 0.30 29.17 6.12
CA LYS A 116 0.92 29.43 7.41
C LYS A 116 0.48 28.36 8.41
N SER A 117 1.40 27.49 8.81
CA SER A 117 1.23 26.76 10.06
C SER A 117 1.01 27.78 11.18
N ARG A 118 0.22 27.39 12.18
CA ARG A 118 -0.03 28.26 13.34
C ARG A 118 1.31 28.51 14.02
N ALA A 119 1.68 29.77 14.21
CA ALA A 119 3.05 30.15 14.59
C ALA A 119 3.56 29.35 15.81
N GLY A 120 4.49 28.42 15.55
CA GLY A 120 5.05 27.49 16.54
C GLY A 120 4.94 26.01 16.15
N ASP A 121 3.98 25.62 15.30
CA ASP A 121 3.86 24.24 14.80
C ASP A 121 4.65 24.07 13.49
N PRO A 122 5.62 23.13 13.41
CA PRO A 122 6.31 22.83 12.15
C PRO A 122 5.49 21.99 11.17
N VAL A 123 4.42 21.31 11.62
CA VAL A 123 3.62 20.42 10.77
C VAL A 123 2.57 21.22 10.01
N ASN A 124 2.49 20.96 8.69
CA ASN A 124 1.48 21.52 7.80
C ASN A 124 0.75 20.46 6.95
N HIS A 125 1.31 19.24 6.86
CA HIS A 125 0.75 18.12 6.11
C HIS A 125 0.72 16.85 6.97
N ILE A 126 -0.43 16.18 7.04
CA ILE A 126 -0.61 14.88 7.70
C ILE A 126 -1.07 13.88 6.65
N ILE A 127 -0.36 12.77 6.52
CA ILE A 127 -0.61 11.74 5.50
C ILE A 127 -0.81 10.39 6.21
N PHE A 128 -2.03 9.86 6.16
CA PHE A 128 -2.31 8.49 6.57
C PHE A 128 -2.08 7.56 5.38
N LEU A 129 -1.15 6.63 5.50
CA LEU A 129 -0.89 5.58 4.53
C LEU A 129 -1.32 4.25 5.16
N ILE A 130 -2.39 3.67 4.63
CA ILE A 130 -3.09 2.55 5.28
C ILE A 130 -2.92 1.31 4.38
N GLN A 131 -2.10 0.37 4.84
CA GLN A 131 -1.94 -0.98 4.28
C GLN A 131 -2.96 -1.94 4.93
N GLU A 132 -2.96 -3.21 4.53
CA GLU A 132 -3.99 -4.19 4.89
C GLU A 132 -3.45 -5.39 5.70
N ASN A 133 -4.24 -5.85 6.66
CA ASN A 133 -4.22 -7.23 7.20
C ASN A 133 -2.88 -7.77 7.75
N HIS A 134 -2.25 -7.10 8.72
CA HIS A 134 -1.09 -7.65 9.43
C HIS A 134 -1.00 -7.21 10.90
N SER A 135 -0.71 -8.16 11.80
CA SER A 135 -0.39 -7.87 13.21
C SER A 135 1.00 -7.26 13.37
N PHE A 136 1.26 -6.62 14.51
CA PHE A 136 2.58 -6.10 14.83
C PHE A 136 3.60 -7.24 14.88
N ASP A 137 3.26 -8.33 15.56
CA ASP A 137 4.17 -9.49 15.67
C ASP A 137 4.49 -10.16 14.33
N SER A 138 3.56 -10.17 13.37
CA SER A 138 3.81 -10.76 12.05
C SER A 138 4.89 -10.03 11.25
N TYR A 139 5.10 -8.74 11.48
CA TYR A 139 6.07 -7.92 10.73
C TYR A 139 7.26 -7.48 11.58
N PHE A 140 6.98 -6.98 12.79
CA PHE A 140 7.94 -6.34 13.69
C PHE A 140 8.16 -7.14 14.99
N GLY A 141 7.52 -8.30 15.17
CA GLY A 141 7.78 -9.20 16.31
C GLY A 141 9.20 -9.78 16.39
N ARG A 142 10.00 -9.60 15.33
CA ARG A 142 11.44 -9.89 15.28
C ARG A 142 12.32 -8.63 15.27
N TYR A 143 11.73 -7.43 15.39
CA TYR A 143 12.44 -6.15 15.34
C TYR A 143 13.29 -5.94 16.61
N PRO A 144 14.58 -5.59 16.51
CA PRO A 144 15.44 -5.42 17.67
C PRO A 144 14.97 -4.30 18.62
N GLY A 145 14.54 -4.68 19.83
CA GLY A 145 14.15 -3.74 20.88
C GLY A 145 12.68 -3.34 20.88
N ALA A 146 11.85 -3.90 19.99
CA ALA A 146 10.40 -3.84 20.11
C ALA A 146 9.89 -4.80 21.20
N ASP A 147 8.73 -4.48 21.77
CA ASP A 147 7.89 -5.42 22.49
C ASP A 147 7.23 -6.38 21.48
N GLY A 148 7.85 -7.53 21.26
CA GLY A 148 7.44 -8.49 20.22
C GLY A 148 7.65 -9.95 20.63
N ILE A 149 7.14 -10.87 19.79
CA ILE A 149 7.05 -12.34 19.97
C ILE A 149 7.93 -12.88 21.12
N PRO A 150 7.33 -13.17 22.29
CA PRO A 150 8.05 -13.69 23.44
C PRO A 150 8.88 -14.94 23.16
N ALA A 151 10.04 -15.04 23.81
CA ALA A 151 10.91 -16.20 23.66
C ALA A 151 10.24 -17.47 24.21
N GLY A 152 10.05 -18.47 23.35
CA GLY A 152 9.40 -19.73 23.72
C GLY A 152 7.88 -19.73 23.56
N THR A 153 7.28 -18.74 22.89
CA THR A 153 5.87 -18.76 22.50
C THR A 153 5.50 -20.09 21.81
N LEU A 154 4.45 -20.72 22.34
CA LEU A 154 3.86 -21.96 21.85
C LEU A 154 2.36 -21.88 22.06
N LEU A 155 1.58 -21.78 20.98
CA LEU A 155 0.12 -21.82 21.07
C LEU A 155 -0.38 -23.26 20.95
N PRO A 156 -1.48 -23.63 21.64
CA PRO A 156 -2.15 -24.90 21.41
C PRO A 156 -2.80 -24.92 20.01
N ALA A 157 -2.97 -26.10 19.43
CA ALA A 157 -3.73 -26.27 18.18
C ALA A 157 -5.27 -26.24 18.38
N GLU A 158 -5.76 -26.26 19.62
CA GLU A 158 -7.17 -26.37 20.00
C GLU A 158 -7.48 -25.48 21.24
N PRO A 159 -8.72 -24.99 21.44
CA PRO A 159 -9.03 -23.98 22.46
C PRO A 159 -8.84 -24.49 23.88
N GLY A 160 -8.28 -23.65 24.75
CA GLY A 160 -8.00 -24.01 26.14
C GLY A 160 -6.97 -25.15 26.31
N GLY A 161 -6.28 -25.55 25.23
CA GLY A 161 -5.15 -26.45 25.30
C GLY A 161 -3.98 -25.80 26.04
N GLN A 162 -3.43 -26.46 27.05
CA GLN A 162 -2.21 -25.96 27.69
C GLN A 162 -0.99 -26.29 26.82
N ALA A 163 -0.14 -25.28 26.55
CA ALA A 163 1.15 -25.48 25.91
C ALA A 163 1.95 -26.59 26.62
N GLY A 164 2.40 -27.60 25.87
CA GLY A 164 3.07 -28.78 26.40
C GLY A 164 2.15 -29.95 26.85
N ARG A 165 0.83 -29.87 26.64
CA ARG A 165 -0.12 -30.98 26.89
C ARG A 165 -0.91 -31.47 25.66
N GLY A 166 -0.58 -30.97 24.48
CA GLY A 166 -1.18 -31.34 23.20
C GLY A 166 -0.26 -30.97 22.03
N GLU A 167 -0.78 -30.97 20.81
CA GLU A 167 -0.05 -30.38 19.68
C GLU A 167 0.01 -28.85 19.83
N THR A 168 1.20 -28.28 19.60
CA THR A 168 1.47 -26.85 19.72
C THR A 168 2.15 -26.31 18.48
N VAL A 169 1.89 -25.05 18.16
CA VAL A 169 2.53 -24.31 17.07
C VAL A 169 3.42 -23.22 17.66
N ALA A 170 4.70 -23.23 17.27
CA ALA A 170 5.63 -22.14 17.55
C ALA A 170 5.55 -21.10 16.41
N PRO A 171 5.86 -19.81 16.67
CA PRO A 171 6.09 -18.83 15.62
C PRO A 171 7.14 -19.30 14.61
N PHE A 172 6.88 -19.11 13.32
CA PHE A 172 7.80 -19.55 12.25
C PHE A 172 7.92 -18.52 11.12
N HIS A 173 9.06 -18.56 10.42
CA HIS A 173 9.33 -17.65 9.31
C HIS A 173 8.49 -18.01 8.08
N LEU A 174 7.69 -17.06 7.61
CA LEU A 174 6.75 -17.22 6.50
C LEU A 174 7.41 -16.77 5.19
N THR A 175 7.47 -17.66 4.19
CA THR A 175 8.14 -17.36 2.90
C THR A 175 7.17 -16.92 1.80
N ALA A 176 5.95 -17.45 1.84
CA ALA A 176 4.79 -17.09 1.05
C ALA A 176 3.51 -17.51 1.80
N LEU A 177 2.40 -16.83 1.51
CA LEU A 177 1.06 -17.20 1.94
C LEU A 177 0.15 -17.15 0.71
N ASP A 178 -0.62 -18.21 0.45
CA ASP A 178 -1.41 -18.40 -0.77
C ASP A 178 -2.93 -18.29 -0.55
N HIS A 179 -3.33 -18.00 0.68
CA HIS A 179 -4.70 -17.80 1.13
C HIS A 179 -4.80 -16.62 2.09
N ASP A 180 -6.02 -16.32 2.51
CA ASP A 180 -6.35 -15.31 3.50
C ASP A 180 -6.76 -15.99 4.82
N LEU A 181 -6.34 -15.42 5.95
CA LEU A 181 -6.64 -15.96 7.28
C LEU A 181 -7.96 -15.32 7.80
N PRO A 182 -8.83 -16.03 8.52
CA PRO A 182 -10.06 -15.43 9.02
C PRO A 182 -9.80 -14.31 10.04
N HIS A 183 -10.20 -13.07 9.74
CA HIS A 183 -9.99 -11.89 10.61
C HIS A 183 -11.30 -11.14 10.95
N GLY A 184 -12.44 -11.84 10.86
CA GLY A 184 -13.74 -11.29 11.25
C GLY A 184 -13.91 -11.15 12.76
N TRP A 185 -14.83 -10.28 13.21
CA TRP A 185 -15.10 -9.98 14.63
C TRP A 185 -15.15 -11.23 15.53
N ASN A 186 -15.94 -12.25 15.15
CA ASN A 186 -16.07 -13.47 15.95
C ASN A 186 -14.75 -14.23 16.06
N THR A 187 -13.97 -14.32 14.98
CA THR A 187 -12.66 -14.99 14.99
C THR A 187 -11.70 -14.24 15.90
N ALA A 188 -11.57 -12.93 15.74
CA ALA A 188 -10.64 -12.12 16.52
C ALA A 188 -10.90 -12.21 18.04
N HIS A 189 -12.18 -12.24 18.46
CA HIS A 189 -12.55 -12.43 19.87
C HIS A 189 -12.28 -13.84 20.39
N LEU A 190 -12.31 -14.86 19.52
CA LEU A 190 -11.94 -16.24 19.86
C LEU A 190 -10.42 -16.42 19.92
N ALA A 191 -9.67 -15.72 19.07
CA ALA A 191 -8.20 -15.70 19.06
C ALA A 191 -7.62 -15.03 20.31
N TRP A 192 -8.19 -13.87 20.68
CA TRP A 192 -7.89 -13.11 21.91
C TRP A 192 -8.15 -13.91 23.19
N ASP A 193 -9.19 -14.76 23.19
CA ASP A 193 -9.60 -15.67 24.26
C ASP A 193 -9.57 -15.03 25.67
N CYS A 194 -10.30 -13.92 25.81
CA CYS A 194 -10.38 -13.12 27.04
C CYS A 194 -9.02 -12.61 27.55
N GLY A 195 -8.10 -12.30 26.63
CA GLY A 195 -6.75 -11.80 26.91
C GLY A 195 -5.75 -12.89 27.28
N ARG A 196 -6.02 -14.16 26.96
CA ARG A 196 -5.03 -15.24 27.07
C ARG A 196 -4.12 -15.35 25.84
N MET A 197 -4.57 -14.86 24.69
CA MET A 197 -3.85 -14.87 23.41
C MET A 197 -3.44 -16.28 22.93
N ASP A 198 -4.16 -17.32 23.39
CA ASP A 198 -3.89 -18.72 23.08
C ASP A 198 -4.90 -19.35 22.10
N GLY A 199 -5.85 -18.58 21.56
CA GLY A 199 -6.91 -19.07 20.68
C GLY A 199 -6.58 -19.14 19.17
N PHE A 200 -5.57 -18.40 18.69
CA PHE A 200 -5.37 -18.11 17.25
C PHE A 200 -5.35 -19.34 16.34
N VAL A 201 -4.50 -20.34 16.63
CA VAL A 201 -4.35 -21.52 15.73
C VAL A 201 -5.67 -22.23 15.46
N TRP A 202 -6.59 -22.22 16.43
CA TRP A 202 -7.93 -22.76 16.26
C TRP A 202 -8.93 -21.77 15.66
N ALA A 203 -8.92 -20.52 16.11
CA ALA A 203 -9.90 -19.51 15.71
C ALA A 203 -9.79 -19.17 14.22
N GLU A 204 -8.56 -18.96 13.74
CA GLU A 204 -8.21 -18.80 12.33
C GLU A 204 -8.22 -20.14 11.56
N GLY A 205 -8.17 -21.28 12.26
CA GLY A 205 -8.20 -22.62 11.67
C GLY A 205 -6.98 -22.97 10.82
N SER A 206 -5.89 -22.20 10.93
CA SER A 206 -4.63 -22.39 10.21
C SER A 206 -3.43 -22.17 11.15
N ARG A 207 -2.34 -22.89 10.87
CA ARG A 207 -1.06 -22.66 11.58
C ARG A 207 -0.36 -21.40 11.09
N ASP A 208 -0.71 -20.91 9.90
CA ASP A 208 -0.06 -19.76 9.27
C ASP A 208 -0.35 -18.43 9.98
N THR A 209 -1.32 -18.39 10.91
CA THR A 209 -1.44 -17.32 11.91
C THR A 209 -0.15 -17.10 12.71
N MET A 210 0.61 -18.17 12.99
CA MET A 210 1.91 -18.10 13.67
C MET A 210 3.07 -17.72 12.74
N GLY A 211 2.78 -17.40 11.47
CA GLY A 211 3.76 -16.96 10.49
C GLY A 211 4.23 -15.53 10.73
N TYR A 212 5.54 -15.29 10.68
CA TYR A 212 6.15 -13.96 10.73
C TYR A 212 7.11 -13.72 9.57
N TYR A 213 7.27 -12.46 9.20
CA TYR A 213 8.31 -11.94 8.31
C TYR A 213 9.43 -11.28 9.13
N ASP A 214 10.61 -11.10 8.54
CA ASP A 214 11.70 -10.36 9.17
C ASP A 214 12.39 -9.37 8.22
N GLN A 215 13.48 -8.74 8.68
CA GLN A 215 14.26 -7.77 7.91
C GLN A 215 14.76 -8.26 6.54
N ASN A 216 14.80 -9.58 6.29
CA ASN A 216 15.23 -10.15 5.03
C ASN A 216 14.12 -10.10 3.97
N ASP A 217 12.85 -10.15 4.40
CA ASP A 217 11.68 -9.94 3.54
C ASP A 217 11.27 -8.47 3.49
N LEU A 218 11.26 -7.79 4.64
CA LEU A 218 10.74 -6.43 4.81
C LEU A 218 11.84 -5.39 5.15
N PRO A 219 12.98 -5.33 4.42
CA PRO A 219 14.12 -4.50 4.79
C PRO A 219 13.83 -2.99 4.82
N ASN A 220 12.91 -2.49 3.98
CA ASN A 220 12.59 -1.06 3.97
C ASN A 220 11.75 -0.66 5.19
N TYR A 221 10.80 -1.51 5.62
CA TYR A 221 10.04 -1.28 6.85
C TYR A 221 10.94 -1.32 8.09
N TYR A 222 11.86 -2.28 8.17
CA TYR A 222 12.88 -2.30 9.23
C TYR A 222 13.81 -1.07 9.16
N ALA A 223 14.17 -0.61 7.96
CA ALA A 223 14.99 0.60 7.79
C ALA A 223 14.23 1.91 8.11
N LEU A 224 12.92 1.97 7.91
CA LEU A 224 12.07 3.09 8.31
C LEU A 224 11.90 3.11 9.84
N ALA A 225 11.57 1.98 10.45
CA ALA A 225 11.50 1.82 11.91
C ALA A 225 12.83 2.19 12.60
N GLY A 226 13.97 1.89 11.98
CA GLY A 226 15.30 2.26 12.50
C GLY A 226 15.71 3.73 12.29
N ARG A 227 14.91 4.53 11.58
CA ARG A 227 15.17 5.96 11.30
C ARG A 227 14.13 6.89 11.91
N PHE A 228 12.91 6.40 12.12
CA PHE A 228 11.75 7.14 12.59
C PHE A 228 11.19 6.48 13.86
N ALA A 229 9.95 6.82 14.25
CA ALA A 229 9.27 6.15 15.35
C ALA A 229 8.62 4.85 14.86
N LEU A 230 8.83 3.76 15.59
CA LEU A 230 7.99 2.55 15.57
C LEU A 230 7.14 2.58 16.85
N TYR A 231 5.85 2.27 16.73
CA TYR A 231 4.93 2.13 17.86
C TYR A 231 4.57 0.65 17.99
N ASP A 232 5.04 0.01 19.06
CA ASP A 232 4.79 -1.41 19.41
C ASP A 232 3.57 -1.61 20.32
N ARG A 233 2.84 -0.52 20.63
CA ARG A 233 1.58 -0.51 21.38
C ARG A 233 0.55 0.37 20.68
N PHE A 234 0.32 0.13 19.39
CA PHE A 234 -0.68 0.77 18.55
C PHE A 234 -1.63 -0.28 17.98
N PHE A 235 -2.94 -0.06 18.08
CA PHE A 235 -3.96 -1.08 17.83
C PHE A 235 -5.02 -0.59 16.85
N SER A 236 -5.57 -1.50 16.06
CA SER A 236 -6.81 -1.27 15.31
C SER A 236 -7.93 -0.84 16.26
N SER A 237 -8.76 0.10 15.81
CA SER A 237 -9.82 0.69 16.66
C SER A 237 -10.96 -0.30 16.96
N LEU A 238 -11.10 -1.33 16.12
CA LEU A 238 -12.04 -2.44 16.30
C LEU A 238 -11.33 -3.79 16.09
N MET A 239 -11.59 -4.71 17.02
CA MET A 239 -11.16 -6.12 16.94
C MET A 239 -12.02 -6.86 15.91
N GLY A 240 -11.60 -6.85 14.65
CA GLY A 240 -12.34 -7.36 13.50
C GLY A 240 -11.85 -6.74 12.19
N PRO A 241 -12.65 -6.80 11.11
CA PRO A 241 -12.15 -6.69 9.75
C PRO A 241 -12.04 -5.25 9.21
N SER A 242 -11.50 -5.14 8.00
CA SER A 242 -11.16 -3.90 7.28
C SER A 242 -12.17 -2.76 7.36
N LEU A 243 -13.40 -2.92 6.85
CA LEU A 243 -14.32 -1.80 6.63
C LEU A 243 -14.65 -1.04 7.93
N PRO A 244 -15.00 -1.70 9.05
CA PRO A 244 -15.09 -1.03 10.34
C PRO A 244 -13.86 -0.20 10.70
N ASN A 245 -12.64 -0.71 10.51
CA ASN A 245 -11.41 0.01 10.82
C ASN A 245 -11.13 1.17 9.85
N HIS A 246 -11.41 1.01 8.55
CA HIS A 246 -11.40 2.10 7.57
C HIS A 246 -12.45 3.20 7.86
N LEU A 247 -13.59 2.86 8.47
CA LEU A 247 -14.52 3.87 8.99
C LEU A 247 -13.89 4.65 10.16
N TYR A 248 -13.15 4.00 11.06
CA TYR A 248 -12.39 4.69 12.11
C TYR A 248 -11.30 5.63 11.54
N THR A 249 -10.60 5.28 10.46
CA THR A 249 -9.55 6.15 9.89
C THR A 249 -10.09 7.45 9.28
N VAL A 250 -11.37 7.48 8.87
CA VAL A 250 -12.01 8.67 8.26
C VAL A 250 -13.07 9.35 9.14
N ALA A 251 -13.58 8.69 10.18
CA ALA A 251 -14.70 9.20 10.99
C ALA A 251 -14.58 8.92 12.50
N ALA A 252 -13.49 8.28 12.95
CA ALA A 252 -13.26 7.89 14.36
C ALA A 252 -14.36 7.01 14.99
N GLN A 253 -15.24 6.40 14.18
CA GLN A 253 -16.26 5.44 14.59
C GLN A 253 -16.65 4.54 13.42
N SER A 254 -17.19 3.34 13.68
CA SER A 254 -17.76 2.44 12.66
C SER A 254 -19.29 2.51 12.53
N GLY A 255 -19.96 3.43 13.25
CA GLY A 255 -21.43 3.44 13.33
C GLY A 255 -22.03 2.19 14.00
N GLY A 256 -21.24 1.44 14.77
CA GLY A 256 -21.62 0.14 15.35
C GLY A 256 -21.42 -1.05 14.41
N LEU A 257 -20.85 -0.85 13.22
CA LEU A 257 -20.52 -1.93 12.29
C LEU A 257 -19.35 -2.78 12.80
N THR A 258 -19.48 -4.10 12.69
CA THR A 258 -18.50 -5.11 13.13
C THR A 258 -18.05 -6.07 12.02
N HIS A 259 -18.50 -5.85 10.78
CA HIS A 259 -18.26 -6.73 9.64
C HIS A 259 -18.14 -5.97 8.32
N ASN A 260 -17.54 -6.61 7.31
CA ASN A 260 -17.39 -6.05 5.98
C ASN A 260 -18.72 -6.02 5.21
N LEU A 261 -19.02 -4.90 4.54
CA LEU A 261 -20.19 -4.70 3.69
C LEU A 261 -19.77 -4.53 2.23
N VAL A 262 -20.53 -5.15 1.31
CA VAL A 262 -20.31 -5.00 -0.14
C VAL A 262 -20.87 -3.67 -0.68
N HIS A 263 -21.88 -3.12 0.00
CA HIS A 263 -22.54 -1.86 -0.33
C HIS A 263 -22.73 -1.02 0.96
N PRO A 264 -22.89 0.31 0.87
CA PRO A 264 -23.31 1.12 2.01
C PRO A 264 -24.64 0.61 2.58
N PRO A 265 -24.95 0.87 3.86
CA PRO A 265 -26.28 0.61 4.41
C PRO A 265 -27.37 1.38 3.64
N GLU A 266 -28.62 0.94 3.73
CA GLU A 266 -29.75 1.68 3.16
C GLU A 266 -29.83 3.07 3.79
N GLY A 267 -29.80 4.11 2.96
CA GLY A 267 -29.71 5.50 3.41
C GLY A 267 -28.31 6.02 3.71
N GLY A 268 -27.25 5.21 3.57
CA GLY A 268 -25.85 5.61 3.75
C GLY A 268 -25.40 5.74 5.21
N PHE A 269 -24.09 5.99 5.42
CA PHE A 269 -23.56 6.32 6.75
C PHE A 269 -23.88 7.77 7.10
N ASP A 270 -24.71 8.00 8.12
CA ASP A 270 -25.21 9.32 8.54
C ASP A 270 -24.53 9.79 9.85
N PHE A 271 -23.19 9.77 9.84
CA PHE A 271 -22.34 10.35 10.88
C PHE A 271 -21.14 11.05 10.27
N ASP A 272 -20.68 12.14 10.90
CA ASP A 272 -19.69 13.06 10.36
C ASP A 272 -18.38 12.35 9.95
N THR A 273 -17.84 12.74 8.80
CA THR A 273 -16.48 12.37 8.39
C THR A 273 -15.48 13.48 8.70
N MET A 274 -14.23 13.11 8.93
CA MET A 274 -13.10 14.05 8.96
C MET A 274 -13.00 14.83 7.65
N ALA A 275 -13.30 14.23 6.50
CA ALA A 275 -13.32 14.91 5.21
C ALA A 275 -14.36 16.05 5.16
N GLU A 276 -15.55 15.84 5.69
CA GLU A 276 -16.62 16.84 5.84
C GLU A 276 -16.23 17.95 6.83
N VAL A 277 -15.71 17.59 8.02
CA VAL A 277 -15.23 18.55 9.02
C VAL A 277 -14.10 19.43 8.47
N LEU A 278 -13.18 18.87 7.68
CA LEU A 278 -12.08 19.61 7.04
C LEU A 278 -12.59 20.50 5.89
N GLN A 279 -13.52 19.99 5.07
CA GLN A 279 -14.15 20.71 3.97
C GLN A 279 -14.87 21.98 4.45
N ASP A 280 -15.62 21.90 5.55
CA ASP A 280 -16.32 23.04 6.14
C ASP A 280 -15.40 23.96 6.94
N SER A 281 -14.29 23.44 7.45
CA SER A 281 -13.20 24.24 8.04
C SER A 281 -12.32 24.94 6.99
N GLY A 282 -12.51 24.66 5.69
CA GLY A 282 -11.67 25.17 4.60
C GLY A 282 -10.24 24.64 4.60
N ILE A 283 -9.99 23.50 5.24
CA ILE A 283 -8.67 22.84 5.27
C ILE A 283 -8.59 21.89 4.07
N PRO A 284 -7.64 22.06 3.14
CA PRO A 284 -7.54 21.19 1.97
C PRO A 284 -7.24 19.74 2.37
N SER A 285 -8.10 18.82 1.94
CA SER A 285 -7.93 17.38 2.15
C SER A 285 -8.17 16.58 0.87
N THR A 286 -7.54 15.41 0.75
CA THR A 286 -7.72 14.48 -0.38
C THR A 286 -7.65 13.02 0.05
N TYR A 287 -8.46 12.17 -0.59
CA TYR A 287 -8.33 10.72 -0.52
C TYR A 287 -7.69 10.18 -1.82
N TYR A 288 -6.54 9.52 -1.68
CA TYR A 288 -5.79 8.92 -2.78
C TYR A 288 -6.00 7.41 -2.77
N ASP A 289 -6.73 6.91 -3.76
CA ASP A 289 -7.17 5.52 -3.83
C ASP A 289 -6.37 4.75 -4.88
N GLY A 290 -5.74 3.63 -4.51
CA GLY A 290 -5.02 2.78 -5.46
C GLY A 290 -5.93 2.13 -6.50
N ARG A 291 -7.23 1.97 -6.19
CA ARG A 291 -8.22 1.30 -7.05
C ARG A 291 -8.58 2.15 -8.27
N ALA A 292 -9.17 1.50 -9.28
CA ALA A 292 -9.55 2.14 -10.54
C ALA A 292 -10.73 3.13 -10.42
N HIS A 293 -11.50 3.07 -9.33
CA HIS A 293 -12.75 3.82 -9.14
C HIS A 293 -12.77 4.54 -7.77
N PRO A 294 -11.98 5.60 -7.58
CA PRO A 294 -11.84 6.32 -6.29
C PRO A 294 -13.14 6.90 -5.74
N ARG A 295 -14.14 7.13 -6.60
CA ARG A 295 -15.46 7.69 -6.26
C ARG A 295 -16.53 6.61 -6.03
N SER A 296 -16.15 5.34 -5.96
CA SER A 296 -17.04 4.23 -5.68
C SER A 296 -16.74 3.65 -4.31
N PHE A 297 -17.79 3.41 -3.52
CA PHE A 297 -17.69 2.77 -2.22
C PHE A 297 -16.91 1.45 -2.31
N GLY A 298 -16.13 1.15 -1.29
CA GLY A 298 -15.65 -0.19 -0.99
C GLY A 298 -15.01 -0.25 0.38
N LEU A 299 -14.55 -1.44 0.75
CA LEU A 299 -14.01 -1.74 2.08
C LEU A 299 -12.91 -0.74 2.51
N TRP A 300 -11.99 -0.42 1.60
CA TRP A 300 -10.82 0.45 1.84
C TRP A 300 -11.05 1.92 1.53
N ASN A 301 -12.26 2.31 1.11
CA ASN A 301 -12.60 3.71 0.90
C ASN A 301 -14.11 3.84 1.12
N PRO A 302 -14.52 4.04 2.38
CA PRO A 302 -15.93 4.08 2.73
C PRO A 302 -16.56 5.44 2.42
N LEU A 303 -15.78 6.50 2.11
CA LEU A 303 -16.25 7.88 1.94
C LEU A 303 -17.44 8.01 0.96
N PRO A 304 -17.46 7.38 -0.23
CA PRO A 304 -18.61 7.44 -1.13
C PRO A 304 -19.90 6.77 -0.61
N GLY A 305 -19.85 6.10 0.55
CA GLY A 305 -21.01 5.52 1.23
C GLY A 305 -21.62 6.41 2.31
N PHE A 306 -21.04 7.58 2.59
CA PHE A 306 -21.58 8.54 3.56
C PHE A 306 -22.62 9.45 2.93
N THR A 307 -23.64 9.83 3.71
CA THR A 307 -24.72 10.69 3.21
C THR A 307 -24.22 12.09 2.83
N SER A 308 -23.17 12.59 3.47
CA SER A 308 -22.56 13.86 3.13
C SER A 308 -21.90 13.88 1.75
N PHE A 309 -21.39 12.75 1.26
CA PHE A 309 -20.85 12.63 -0.11
C PHE A 309 -21.94 12.60 -1.19
N GLU A 310 -23.19 12.34 -0.84
CA GLU A 310 -24.36 12.55 -1.72
C GLU A 310 -24.88 14.00 -1.64
N LYS A 311 -24.95 14.55 -0.42
CA LYS A 311 -25.51 15.88 -0.12
C LYS A 311 -24.61 17.03 -0.58
N ASP A 312 -23.29 16.89 -0.47
CA ASP A 312 -22.31 17.91 -0.84
C ASP A 312 -21.46 17.48 -2.05
N PRO A 313 -21.68 18.09 -3.24
CA PRO A 313 -20.95 17.73 -4.44
C PRO A 313 -19.46 18.11 -4.39
N ARG A 314 -19.00 18.92 -3.41
CA ARG A 314 -17.57 19.22 -3.23
C ARG A 314 -16.78 17.99 -2.79
N LEU A 315 -17.33 17.18 -1.88
CA LEU A 315 -16.60 16.09 -1.24
C LEU A 315 -16.12 15.00 -2.24
N PRO A 316 -16.92 14.52 -3.21
CA PRO A 316 -16.45 13.60 -4.25
C PRO A 316 -15.38 14.17 -5.19
N GLU A 317 -15.23 15.50 -5.29
CA GLU A 317 -14.18 16.11 -6.11
C GLU A 317 -12.77 15.87 -5.53
N HIS A 318 -12.67 15.62 -4.22
CA HIS A 318 -11.43 15.35 -3.48
C HIS A 318 -11.05 13.86 -3.41
N LEU A 319 -11.68 13.01 -4.21
CA LEU A 319 -11.38 11.57 -4.34
C LEU A 319 -10.66 11.30 -5.67
N PHE A 320 -9.38 10.91 -5.61
CA PHE A 320 -8.52 10.71 -6.76
C PHE A 320 -7.84 9.33 -6.76
N ASN A 321 -7.35 8.88 -7.92
CA ASN A 321 -6.45 7.73 -7.96
C ASN A 321 -5.09 8.11 -7.38
N VAL A 322 -4.39 7.17 -6.74
CA VAL A 322 -3.07 7.39 -6.11
C VAL A 322 -2.02 8.04 -7.01
N SER A 323 -2.10 7.92 -8.34
CA SER A 323 -1.18 8.66 -9.21
C SER A 323 -1.24 10.18 -9.01
N GLN A 324 -2.39 10.74 -8.60
CA GLN A 324 -2.56 12.17 -8.32
C GLN A 324 -1.64 12.66 -7.19
N TYR A 325 -1.33 11.83 -6.19
CA TYR A 325 -0.40 12.19 -5.11
C TYR A 325 0.98 12.60 -5.67
N PHE A 326 1.50 11.85 -6.65
CA PHE A 326 2.75 12.19 -7.34
C PHE A 326 2.64 13.45 -8.21
N GLU A 327 1.43 13.83 -8.63
CA GLU A 327 1.17 15.08 -9.37
C GLU A 327 1.09 16.26 -8.38
N ASP A 328 0.47 16.08 -7.21
CA ASP A 328 0.32 17.13 -6.21
C ASP A 328 1.65 17.48 -5.51
N LEU A 329 2.49 16.47 -5.24
CA LEU A 329 3.88 16.67 -4.82
C LEU A 329 4.71 17.45 -5.85
N HIS A 330 4.36 17.33 -7.13
CA HIS A 330 5.09 17.90 -8.25
C HIS A 330 4.65 19.32 -8.61
N GLU A 331 3.35 19.57 -8.61
CA GLU A 331 2.72 20.83 -9.02
C GLU A 331 2.66 21.85 -7.87
N GLY A 332 2.97 21.42 -6.65
CA GLY A 332 2.94 22.27 -5.47
C GLY A 332 1.54 22.42 -4.89
N THR A 333 0.75 21.34 -4.92
CA THR A 333 -0.67 21.29 -4.54
C THR A 333 -1.01 20.22 -3.49
N LEU A 334 -0.01 19.61 -2.82
CA LEU A 334 -0.26 18.62 -1.76
C LEU A 334 -1.20 19.20 -0.67
N PRO A 335 -2.31 18.51 -0.33
CA PRO A 335 -3.26 18.99 0.67
C PRO A 335 -2.71 18.85 2.10
N GLN A 336 -3.34 19.54 3.05
CA GLN A 336 -2.92 19.53 4.46
C GLN A 336 -3.25 18.23 5.19
N VAL A 337 -4.30 17.53 4.75
CA VAL A 337 -4.63 16.17 5.24
C VAL A 337 -4.81 15.24 4.05
N SER A 338 -4.17 14.09 4.08
CA SER A 338 -4.26 13.08 3.03
C SER A 338 -4.51 11.70 3.63
N TRP A 339 -5.34 10.91 2.97
CA TRP A 339 -5.36 9.46 3.14
C TRP A 339 -4.87 8.82 1.84
N ILE A 340 -4.08 7.75 1.95
CA ILE A 340 -3.61 6.95 0.83
C ILE A 340 -3.92 5.49 1.14
N VAL A 341 -4.64 4.85 0.23
CA VAL A 341 -4.89 3.40 0.27
C VAL A 341 -4.37 2.71 -1.01
N PRO A 342 -3.87 1.47 -0.89
CA PRO A 342 -3.33 0.67 -1.98
C PRO A 342 -4.42 0.12 -2.93
N ASN A 343 -3.98 -0.61 -3.95
CA ASN A 343 -4.83 -1.59 -4.65
C ASN A 343 -4.46 -3.00 -4.20
N ALA A 344 -5.25 -4.01 -4.58
CA ALA A 344 -5.13 -5.39 -4.10
C ALA A 344 -3.84 -6.13 -4.49
N VAL A 345 -2.95 -5.56 -5.31
CA VAL A 345 -1.61 -6.11 -5.58
C VAL A 345 -0.54 -5.47 -4.68
N GLU A 346 -0.82 -4.29 -4.16
CA GLU A 346 0.09 -3.42 -3.39
C GLU A 346 -0.34 -3.29 -1.92
N SER A 347 -1.42 -3.97 -1.51
CA SER A 347 -2.07 -3.76 -0.22
C SER A 347 -1.52 -4.57 0.94
N GLU A 348 -0.78 -5.65 0.65
CA GLU A 348 -0.29 -6.64 1.63
C GLU A 348 -1.35 -7.62 2.13
N HIS A 349 -2.65 -7.29 1.97
CA HIS A 349 -3.77 -8.23 2.16
C HIS A 349 -3.47 -9.59 1.52
N PRO A 350 -3.36 -10.69 2.31
CA PRO A 350 -3.06 -12.00 1.76
C PRO A 350 -4.08 -12.43 0.69
N PRO A 351 -3.66 -13.10 -0.40
CA PRO A 351 -2.31 -13.58 -0.71
C PRO A 351 -1.46 -12.59 -1.55
N ALA A 352 -1.67 -11.27 -1.43
CA ALA A 352 -0.72 -10.31 -1.98
C ALA A 352 0.65 -10.48 -1.31
N ASP A 353 1.74 -10.26 -2.05
CA ASP A 353 3.11 -10.40 -1.52
C ASP A 353 3.43 -9.18 -0.64
N PRO A 354 3.67 -9.30 0.68
CA PRO A 354 4.05 -8.19 1.57
C PRO A 354 5.19 -7.31 1.03
N ARG A 355 6.10 -7.95 0.29
CA ARG A 355 7.23 -7.27 -0.35
C ARG A 355 6.76 -6.24 -1.36
N LEU A 356 5.67 -6.48 -2.09
CA LEU A 356 5.09 -5.52 -3.05
C LEU A 356 4.55 -4.28 -2.36
N GLY A 357 3.75 -4.45 -1.31
CA GLY A 357 3.22 -3.33 -0.55
C GLY A 357 4.30 -2.52 0.14
N MET A 358 5.32 -3.17 0.72
CA MET A 358 6.48 -2.49 1.26
C MET A 358 7.15 -1.59 0.22
N TRP A 359 7.32 -2.05 -1.03
CA TRP A 359 7.87 -1.21 -2.10
C TRP A 359 6.93 -0.08 -2.53
N TYR A 360 5.61 -0.29 -2.52
CA TYR A 360 4.61 0.74 -2.77
C TYR A 360 4.65 1.84 -1.70
N ALA A 361 4.59 1.47 -0.42
CA ALA A 361 4.69 2.39 0.70
C ALA A 361 6.03 3.16 0.69
N THR A 362 7.14 2.43 0.49
CA THR A 362 8.48 3.02 0.34
C THR A 362 8.55 4.02 -0.83
N ALA A 363 7.86 3.75 -1.94
CA ALA A 363 7.82 4.65 -3.09
C ALA A 363 7.09 5.98 -2.79
N LEU A 364 5.96 5.91 -2.07
CA LEU A 364 5.19 7.09 -1.65
C LEU A 364 5.95 7.96 -0.63
N ILE A 365 6.64 7.32 0.32
CA ILE A 365 7.47 7.97 1.34
C ILE A 365 8.67 8.66 0.69
N ASN A 366 9.41 7.96 -0.19
CA ASN A 366 10.55 8.54 -0.92
C ASN A 366 10.14 9.72 -1.81
N ALA A 367 8.94 9.68 -2.41
CA ALA A 367 8.42 10.80 -3.20
C ALA A 367 8.18 12.03 -2.32
N LEU A 368 7.68 11.86 -1.09
CA LEU A 368 7.55 12.96 -0.13
C LEU A 368 8.90 13.49 0.33
N GLU A 369 9.85 12.61 0.69
CA GLU A 369 11.19 12.97 1.20
C GLU A 369 11.94 13.96 0.28
N LYS A 370 11.70 13.84 -1.02
CA LYS A 370 12.29 14.70 -2.06
C LYS A 370 11.49 15.93 -2.43
N SER A 371 10.23 15.99 -1.99
CA SER A 371 9.34 17.11 -2.24
C SER A 371 9.69 18.28 -1.30
N PRO A 372 9.27 19.52 -1.60
CA PRO A 372 9.40 20.64 -0.67
C PRO A 372 8.59 20.47 0.63
N TYR A 373 7.71 19.47 0.71
CA TYR A 373 6.82 19.25 1.86
C TYR A 373 7.49 18.49 3.01
N TRP A 374 8.53 17.69 2.74
CA TRP A 374 9.14 16.78 3.71
C TRP A 374 9.36 17.37 5.11
N SER A 375 9.95 18.56 5.19
CA SER A 375 10.29 19.20 6.48
C SER A 375 9.08 19.72 7.27
N ALA A 376 7.87 19.67 6.70
CA ALA A 376 6.62 20.11 7.30
C ALA A 376 5.52 19.03 7.21
N SER A 377 5.90 17.77 7.05
CA SER A 377 4.98 16.64 6.90
C SER A 377 5.13 15.62 8.04
N VAL A 378 4.03 14.96 8.38
CA VAL A 378 4.01 13.70 9.13
C VAL A 378 3.35 12.63 8.25
N ILE A 379 4.01 11.49 8.08
CA ILE A 379 3.39 10.28 7.54
C ILE A 379 3.09 9.33 8.71
N VAL A 380 1.87 8.81 8.74
CA VAL A 380 1.42 7.72 9.61
C VAL A 380 1.19 6.51 8.72
N LEU A 381 2.16 5.60 8.69
CA LEU A 381 2.03 4.28 8.05
C LEU A 381 1.41 3.32 9.06
N VAL A 382 0.27 2.74 8.72
CA VAL A 382 -0.52 1.83 9.56
C VAL A 382 -1.14 0.71 8.73
N TRP A 383 -1.63 -0.31 9.41
CA TRP A 383 -2.48 -1.37 8.85
C TRP A 383 -3.89 -1.20 9.41
N ASP A 384 -4.90 -1.64 8.67
CA ASP A 384 -6.31 -1.52 9.06
C ASP A 384 -6.70 -2.52 10.17
N ASP A 385 -6.36 -3.80 9.99
CA ASP A 385 -6.60 -4.89 10.91
C ASP A 385 -5.43 -5.89 11.00
N TYR A 386 -5.55 -6.83 11.93
CA TYR A 386 -4.51 -7.81 12.29
C TYR A 386 -4.32 -8.94 11.26
N GLY A 387 -5.19 -9.06 10.27
CA GLY A 387 -5.13 -10.01 9.16
C GLY A 387 -5.21 -11.48 9.54
N GLY A 388 -5.61 -11.82 10.77
CA GLY A 388 -5.59 -13.19 11.27
C GLY A 388 -4.21 -13.63 11.76
N PHE A 389 -3.21 -12.75 11.79
CA PHE A 389 -1.89 -13.09 12.28
C PHE A 389 -1.81 -12.99 13.80
N TYR A 390 -1.04 -13.90 14.41
CA TYR A 390 -0.77 -13.91 15.83
C TYR A 390 -0.20 -12.57 16.30
N ASP A 391 -0.68 -12.12 17.46
CA ASP A 391 -0.03 -11.09 18.26
C ASP A 391 -0.08 -11.50 19.73
N HIS A 392 1.00 -11.25 20.46
CA HIS A 392 1.07 -11.61 21.88
C HIS A 392 0.36 -10.60 22.80
N VAL A 393 -0.07 -9.44 22.30
CA VAL A 393 -0.61 -8.36 23.13
C VAL A 393 -2.15 -8.45 23.29
N ALA A 394 -2.58 -8.66 24.54
CA ALA A 394 -3.98 -8.71 24.96
C ALA A 394 -4.68 -7.36 25.15
#